data_AF-A0A2H0TRL2-F1
#
_entry.id   AF-A0A2H0TRL2-F1
#
_cell.length_a   1.000
_cell.length_b   1.000
_cell.length_c   1.000
_cell.angle_alpha   90.00
_cell.angle_beta   90.00
_cell.angle_gamma   90.00
#
_symmetry.space_group_name_H-M   'P 1'
#
loop_
_entity.id
_entity.type
_entity.pdbx_description
1 polymer ?
#
loop_
_entity_poly.entity_id
_entity_poly.type
_entity_poly.pdbx_seq_one_letter_code
_entity_poly.pdbx_strand_id
1 'polypeptide(L)'
;MHLKSITDMYIFLNILSALFWPAVIIGLVIFFTNRGRRKKHSSRAEEHMEISFSKEDSASQLFLLISFFFLGITLLAFNRDLGDLVSWRTILFISSAIGIAGAYRLKTIYTLAFSIIGVASWWGVQAAAWSGHGNVKPVGVVAGLVLVALLLYVIGHVHEKREQYKRFALVYMVFGIIAVTLTLFFFSTKTGIDAISEMSGGPSIFHSWQIVISLFILALAILGSTLYAGMHKLLSWPAALSVIAIACLFAVIALLPEQDTFIHGGGWYGSYGSSQLSPSGIVWAFIFNIAIFLELLGLIFSGYLRREAWLINLGALFLFLFIIVKYADWFFTFLDKSIFFIGAGILLFAVGWFMERGRKYVVSTIKRHNA
;
A
#
# COMPACT_ATOMS: atom_id res chain seq x y z
N MET A 1 27.89 -28.16 5.63
CA MET A 1 26.65 -28.39 4.84
C MET A 1 25.37 -27.86 5.51
N HIS A 2 25.38 -27.54 6.82
CA HIS A 2 24.18 -27.07 7.56
C HIS A 2 23.81 -25.58 7.43
N LEU A 3 24.75 -24.67 7.11
CA LEU A 3 24.44 -23.23 7.04
C LEU A 3 23.56 -22.82 5.85
N LYS A 4 23.58 -23.57 4.75
CA LYS A 4 22.78 -23.23 3.54
C LYS A 4 21.27 -23.39 3.79
N SER A 5 20.90 -24.35 4.64
CA SER A 5 19.50 -24.65 5.00
C SER A 5 18.84 -23.55 5.83
N ILE A 6 19.58 -22.82 6.67
CA ILE A 6 19.01 -21.76 7.52
C ILE A 6 18.73 -20.51 6.70
N THR A 7 19.63 -20.15 5.78
CA THR A 7 19.44 -19.01 4.86
C THR A 7 18.28 -19.27 3.90
N ASP A 8 18.17 -20.49 3.38
CA ASP A 8 17.05 -20.89 2.51
C ASP A 8 15.71 -20.90 3.29
N MET A 9 15.72 -21.29 4.56
CA MET A 9 14.52 -21.24 5.43
C MET A 9 14.10 -19.80 5.77
N TYR A 10 15.04 -18.88 5.97
CA TYR A 10 14.76 -17.46 6.19
C TYR A 10 14.21 -16.79 4.93
N ILE A 11 14.76 -17.12 3.76
CA ILE A 11 14.26 -16.67 2.46
C ILE A 11 12.83 -17.21 2.24
N PHE A 12 12.59 -18.48 2.55
CA PHE A 12 11.27 -19.09 2.46
C PHE A 12 10.25 -18.46 3.41
N LEU A 13 10.62 -18.20 4.67
CA LEU A 13 9.75 -17.53 5.66
C LEU A 13 9.47 -16.07 5.30
N ASN A 14 10.43 -15.34 4.72
CA ASN A 14 10.21 -13.99 4.21
C ASN A 14 9.34 -13.99 2.95
N ILE A 15 9.47 -14.98 2.08
CA ILE A 15 8.56 -15.15 0.93
C ILE A 15 7.16 -15.52 1.41
N LEU A 16 7.03 -16.40 2.41
CA LEU A 16 5.75 -16.81 2.99
C LEU A 16 5.07 -15.64 3.71
N SER A 17 5.80 -14.84 4.49
CA SER A 17 5.25 -13.63 5.13
C SER A 17 4.89 -12.56 4.09
N ALA A 18 5.71 -12.41 3.05
CA ALA A 18 5.45 -11.53 1.92
C ALA A 18 4.24 -11.98 1.07
N LEU A 19 3.84 -13.26 1.09
CA LEU A 19 2.62 -13.77 0.46
C LEU A 19 1.41 -13.75 1.40
N PHE A 20 1.65 -13.90 2.71
CA PHE A 20 0.60 -13.89 3.74
C PHE A 20 -0.07 -12.52 3.86
N TRP A 21 0.71 -11.43 3.89
CA TRP A 21 0.15 -10.08 4.00
C TRP A 21 -0.73 -9.69 2.79
N PRO A 22 -0.34 -9.94 1.54
CA PRO A 22 -1.23 -9.78 0.39
C PRO A 22 -2.48 -10.65 0.48
N ALA A 23 -2.41 -11.89 0.96
CA ALA A 23 -3.59 -12.73 1.13
C ALA A 23 -4.55 -12.18 2.20
N VAL A 24 -4.02 -11.63 3.30
CA VAL A 24 -4.81 -10.95 4.34
C VAL A 24 -5.40 -9.65 3.80
N ILE A 25 -4.64 -8.86 3.04
CA ILE A 25 -5.12 -7.63 2.41
C ILE A 25 -6.22 -7.95 1.37
N ILE A 26 -6.02 -8.97 0.53
CA ILE A 26 -7.03 -9.45 -0.44
C ILE A 26 -8.26 -9.98 0.30
N GLY A 27 -8.07 -10.75 1.38
CA GLY A 27 -9.16 -11.25 2.23
C GLY A 27 -9.96 -10.10 2.86
N LEU A 28 -9.29 -9.05 3.32
CA LEU A 28 -9.91 -7.84 3.84
C LEU A 28 -10.65 -7.08 2.74
N VAL A 29 -10.04 -6.87 1.57
CA VAL A 29 -10.68 -6.22 0.42
C VAL A 29 -11.94 -6.98 0.00
N ILE A 30 -11.85 -8.30 -0.18
CA ILE A 30 -12.99 -9.16 -0.53
C ILE A 30 -14.06 -9.13 0.58
N PHE A 31 -13.66 -9.16 1.84
CA PHE A 31 -14.57 -9.10 2.98
C PHE A 31 -15.33 -7.77 3.01
N PHE A 32 -14.65 -6.64 2.79
CA PHE A 32 -15.27 -5.32 2.78
C PHE A 32 -16.15 -5.10 1.54
N THR A 33 -15.78 -5.63 0.37
CA THR A 33 -16.63 -5.56 -0.83
C THR A 33 -17.86 -6.47 -0.72
N ASN A 34 -17.75 -7.64 -0.09
CA ASN A 34 -18.87 -8.60 0.01
C ASN A 34 -19.80 -8.35 1.20
N ARG A 35 -19.33 -7.77 2.32
CA ARG A 35 -20.18 -7.55 3.51
C ARG A 35 -21.26 -6.48 3.30
N GLY A 36 -21.10 -5.60 2.31
CA GLY A 36 -22.14 -4.65 1.89
C GLY A 36 -23.36 -5.29 1.20
N ARG A 37 -23.26 -6.54 0.74
CA ARG A 37 -24.24 -7.15 -0.19
C ARG A 37 -25.38 -7.92 0.44
N ARG A 38 -25.37 -8.19 1.75
CA ARG A 38 -26.37 -9.12 2.32
C ARG A 38 -27.80 -8.58 2.45
N LYS A 39 -28.07 -7.30 2.19
CA LYS A 39 -29.45 -6.76 2.17
C LYS A 39 -29.57 -5.53 1.28
N LYS A 40 -29.66 -5.69 -0.05
CA LYS A 40 -30.40 -4.74 -0.90
C LYS A 40 -30.54 -5.20 -2.35
N HIS A 41 -31.79 -5.20 -2.81
CA HIS A 41 -32.15 -5.21 -4.21
C HIS A 41 -31.81 -3.85 -4.85
N SER A 42 -31.29 -3.92 -6.08
CA SER A 42 -31.23 -2.89 -7.13
C SER A 42 -30.50 -1.54 -6.86
N SER A 43 -29.35 -1.35 -7.50
CA SER A 43 -29.13 -0.21 -8.40
C SER A 43 -27.96 -0.49 -9.36
N ARG A 44 -28.07 -0.03 -10.62
CA ARG A 44 -27.10 -0.21 -11.73
C ARG A 44 -25.68 0.30 -11.43
N ALA A 45 -25.51 1.08 -10.35
CA ALA A 45 -24.22 1.58 -9.88
C ALA A 45 -23.37 0.52 -9.17
N GLU A 46 -23.95 -0.58 -8.69
CA GLU A 46 -23.23 -1.63 -7.93
C GLU A 46 -22.64 -2.74 -8.82
N GLU A 47 -23.07 -2.85 -10.08
CA GLU A 47 -22.63 -3.88 -11.05
C GLU A 47 -21.14 -3.74 -11.41
N HIS A 48 -20.57 -2.53 -11.29
CA HIS A 48 -19.15 -2.27 -11.55
C HIS A 48 -18.23 -2.69 -10.39
N MET A 49 -18.76 -2.94 -9.20
CA MET A 49 -18.01 -3.42 -8.03
C MET A 49 -18.01 -4.96 -7.93
N GLU A 50 -18.63 -5.67 -8.88
CA GLU A 50 -18.58 -7.14 -8.94
C GLU A 50 -17.24 -7.61 -9.52
N ILE A 51 -16.39 -8.12 -8.63
CA ILE A 51 -15.10 -8.74 -8.97
C ILE A 51 -15.32 -10.03 -9.79
N SER A 52 -16.46 -10.68 -9.61
CA SER A 52 -16.90 -11.86 -10.37
C SER A 52 -18.41 -11.84 -10.51
N PHE A 53 -18.93 -12.09 -11.71
CA PHE A 53 -20.37 -12.13 -11.96
C PHE A 53 -21.02 -13.45 -11.56
N SER A 54 -20.25 -14.53 -11.57
CA SER A 54 -20.74 -15.87 -11.24
C SER A 54 -19.64 -16.71 -10.56
N LYS A 55 -20.05 -17.84 -9.98
CA LYS A 55 -19.09 -18.80 -9.39
C LYS A 55 -18.21 -19.40 -10.49
N GLU A 56 -18.75 -19.60 -11.68
CA GLU A 56 -18.05 -20.11 -12.85
C GLU A 56 -17.00 -19.10 -13.34
N ASP A 57 -17.34 -17.81 -13.40
CA ASP A 57 -16.40 -16.72 -13.72
C ASP A 57 -15.26 -16.65 -12.69
N SER A 58 -15.59 -16.75 -11.40
CA SER A 58 -14.57 -16.80 -10.32
C SER A 58 -13.62 -17.98 -10.49
N ALA A 59 -14.16 -19.17 -10.77
CA ALA A 59 -13.38 -20.38 -10.98
C ALA A 59 -12.49 -20.25 -12.23
N SER A 60 -13.01 -19.71 -13.33
CA SER A 60 -12.26 -19.46 -14.56
C SER A 60 -11.09 -18.49 -14.33
N GLN A 61 -11.33 -17.37 -13.64
CA GLN A 61 -10.28 -16.42 -13.28
C GLN A 61 -9.23 -17.04 -12.37
N LEU A 62 -9.63 -17.92 -11.45
CA LEU A 62 -8.72 -18.64 -10.55
C LEU A 62 -7.86 -19.66 -11.31
N PHE A 63 -8.44 -20.43 -12.24
CA PHE A 63 -7.68 -21.34 -13.10
C PHE A 63 -6.68 -20.59 -13.97
N LEU A 64 -7.06 -19.45 -14.53
CA LEU A 64 -6.15 -18.60 -15.29
C LEU A 64 -5.02 -18.07 -14.41
N LEU A 65 -5.32 -17.57 -13.22
CA LEU A 65 -4.32 -17.14 -12.24
C LEU A 65 -3.31 -18.26 -11.93
N ILE A 66 -3.82 -19.47 -11.64
CA ILE A 66 -2.99 -20.65 -11.38
C ILE A 66 -2.10 -20.98 -12.59
N SER A 67 -2.64 -20.88 -13.82
CA SER A 67 -1.85 -21.08 -15.03
C SER A 67 -0.68 -20.08 -15.15
N PHE A 68 -0.88 -18.80 -14.78
CA PHE A 68 0.21 -17.82 -14.77
C PHE A 68 1.24 -18.09 -13.67
N PHE A 69 0.81 -18.59 -12.50
CA PHE A 69 1.75 -19.04 -11.46
C PHE A 69 2.60 -20.22 -11.94
N PHE A 70 1.97 -21.22 -12.57
CA PHE A 70 2.70 -22.35 -13.14
C PHE A 70 3.65 -21.93 -14.26
N LEU A 71 3.28 -20.93 -15.07
CA LEU A 71 4.20 -20.33 -16.05
C LEU A 71 5.45 -19.77 -15.34
N GLY A 72 5.27 -18.98 -14.28
CA GLY A 72 6.39 -18.43 -13.51
C GLY A 72 7.29 -19.50 -12.90
N ILE A 73 6.69 -20.55 -12.31
CA ILE A 73 7.42 -21.69 -11.74
C ILE A 73 8.17 -22.46 -12.83
N THR A 74 7.53 -22.71 -13.97
CA THR A 74 8.14 -23.40 -15.12
C THR A 74 9.33 -22.62 -15.66
N LEU A 75 9.20 -21.29 -15.79
CA LEU A 75 10.32 -20.43 -16.21
C LEU A 75 11.48 -20.48 -15.21
N LEU A 76 11.19 -20.54 -13.91
CA LEU A 76 12.22 -20.64 -12.88
C LEU A 76 12.92 -22.00 -12.90
N ALA A 77 12.17 -23.09 -13.06
CA ALA A 77 12.72 -24.43 -13.21
C ALA A 77 13.59 -24.55 -14.47
N PHE A 78 13.08 -24.06 -15.60
CA PHE A 78 13.81 -24.06 -16.86
C PHE A 78 15.10 -23.22 -16.78
N ASN A 79 15.06 -22.06 -16.13
CA ASN A 79 16.26 -21.24 -15.90
C ASN A 79 17.31 -21.97 -15.05
N ARG A 80 16.86 -22.73 -14.03
CA ARG A 80 17.75 -23.54 -13.19
C ARG A 80 18.40 -24.67 -13.99
N ASP A 81 17.63 -25.36 -14.84
CA ASP A 81 18.15 -26.46 -15.66
C ASP A 81 19.14 -25.97 -16.73
N LEU A 82 19.01 -24.72 -17.19
CA LEU A 82 19.95 -24.07 -18.10
C LEU A 82 21.17 -23.44 -17.41
N GLY A 83 21.34 -23.63 -16.10
CA GLY A 83 22.49 -23.10 -15.36
C GLY A 83 22.36 -21.65 -14.90
N ASP A 84 21.14 -21.21 -14.57
CA ASP A 84 20.83 -19.89 -14.00
C ASP A 84 21.25 -18.70 -14.87
N LEU A 85 20.92 -18.76 -16.17
CA LEU A 85 21.24 -17.72 -17.15
C LEU A 85 20.70 -16.33 -16.77
N VAL A 86 19.52 -16.30 -16.14
CA VAL A 86 18.83 -15.07 -15.77
C VAL A 86 18.57 -15.05 -14.26
N SER A 87 18.67 -13.87 -13.65
CA SER A 87 18.26 -13.70 -12.23
C SER A 87 16.79 -14.04 -12.04
N TRP A 88 16.47 -14.76 -10.96
CA TRP A 88 15.09 -15.05 -10.56
C TRP A 88 14.22 -13.78 -10.42
N ARG A 89 14.82 -12.63 -10.11
CA ARG A 89 14.15 -11.32 -10.07
C ARG A 89 13.59 -10.95 -11.44
N THR A 90 14.36 -11.15 -12.51
CA THR A 90 13.90 -10.89 -13.87
C THR A 90 12.76 -11.82 -14.26
N ILE A 91 12.79 -13.09 -13.82
CA ILE A 91 11.71 -14.05 -14.06
C ILE A 91 10.42 -13.59 -13.36
N LEU A 92 10.52 -13.10 -12.11
CA LEU A 92 9.39 -12.52 -11.39
C LEU A 92 8.78 -11.33 -12.15
N PHE A 93 9.63 -10.44 -12.68
CA PHE A 93 9.16 -9.32 -13.51
C PHE A 93 8.47 -9.80 -14.79
N ILE A 94 9.12 -10.68 -15.56
CA ILE A 94 8.59 -11.19 -16.84
C ILE A 94 7.24 -11.88 -16.61
N SER A 95 7.16 -12.79 -15.64
CA SER A 95 5.91 -13.51 -15.34
C SER A 95 4.78 -12.55 -14.93
N SER A 96 5.10 -11.51 -14.16
CA SER A 96 4.13 -10.49 -13.73
C SER A 96 3.71 -9.58 -14.88
N ALA A 97 4.64 -9.18 -15.76
CA ALA A 97 4.35 -8.41 -16.96
C ALA A 97 3.45 -9.19 -17.94
N ILE A 98 3.75 -10.48 -18.15
CA ILE A 98 2.93 -11.41 -18.93
C ILE A 98 1.54 -11.56 -18.29
N GLY A 99 1.47 -11.64 -16.96
CA GLY A 99 0.21 -11.70 -16.22
C GLY A 99 -0.64 -10.44 -16.39
N ILE A 100 -0.05 -9.24 -16.35
CA ILE A 100 -0.75 -7.98 -16.64
C ILE A 100 -1.27 -7.99 -18.09
N ALA A 101 -0.41 -8.30 -19.06
CA ALA A 101 -0.81 -8.34 -20.47
C ALA A 101 -1.94 -9.36 -20.72
N GLY A 102 -1.83 -10.54 -20.10
CA GLY A 102 -2.86 -11.57 -20.10
C GLY A 102 -4.17 -11.10 -19.47
N ALA A 103 -4.09 -10.37 -18.35
CA ALA A 103 -5.25 -9.85 -17.66
C ALA A 103 -6.05 -8.85 -18.52
N TYR A 104 -5.37 -7.95 -19.24
CA TYR A 104 -6.03 -7.02 -20.17
C TYR A 104 -6.65 -7.74 -21.37
N ARG A 105 -5.97 -8.76 -21.91
CA ARG A 105 -6.46 -9.52 -23.07
C ARG A 105 -7.66 -10.41 -22.71
N LEU A 106 -7.59 -11.09 -21.57
CA LEU A 106 -8.58 -12.07 -21.12
C LEU A 106 -9.64 -11.47 -20.18
N LYS A 107 -9.55 -10.18 -19.86
CA LYS A 107 -10.47 -9.46 -18.96
C LYS A 107 -10.56 -10.04 -17.54
N THR A 108 -9.46 -10.62 -17.03
CA THR A 108 -9.43 -11.29 -15.73
C THR A 108 -8.89 -10.39 -14.62
N ILE A 109 -9.65 -10.24 -13.53
CA ILE A 109 -9.31 -9.33 -12.43
C ILE A 109 -8.32 -9.96 -11.45
N TYR A 110 -8.48 -11.24 -11.12
CA TYR A 110 -7.56 -11.91 -10.18
C TYR A 110 -6.12 -11.92 -10.70
N THR A 111 -5.93 -12.26 -11.97
CA THR A 111 -4.62 -12.21 -12.63
C THR A 111 -4.03 -10.81 -12.56
N LEU A 112 -4.82 -9.76 -12.80
CA LEU A 112 -4.33 -8.39 -12.69
C LEU A 112 -3.85 -8.07 -11.27
N ALA A 113 -4.67 -8.36 -10.26
CA ALA A 113 -4.35 -8.07 -8.85
C ALA A 113 -3.03 -8.73 -8.42
N PHE A 114 -2.87 -10.02 -8.69
CA PHE A 114 -1.65 -10.75 -8.36
C PHE A 114 -0.44 -10.29 -9.18
N SER A 115 -0.64 -9.89 -10.43
CA SER A 115 0.46 -9.39 -11.26
C SER A 115 0.93 -8.00 -10.82
N ILE A 116 0.03 -7.14 -10.34
CA ILE A 116 0.39 -5.85 -9.72
C ILE A 116 1.22 -6.09 -8.46
N ILE A 117 0.80 -7.03 -7.60
CA ILE A 117 1.59 -7.44 -6.43
C ILE A 117 2.97 -7.94 -6.87
N GLY A 118 3.03 -8.79 -7.90
CA GLY A 118 4.28 -9.31 -8.44
C GLY A 118 5.24 -8.23 -8.95
N VAL A 119 4.74 -7.21 -9.64
CA VAL A 119 5.54 -6.04 -10.07
C VAL A 119 6.02 -5.22 -8.87
N ALA A 120 5.17 -4.98 -7.88
CA ALA A 120 5.56 -4.26 -6.66
C ALA A 120 6.62 -5.03 -5.85
N SER A 121 6.45 -6.35 -5.71
CA SER A 121 7.44 -7.25 -5.10
C SER A 121 8.74 -7.26 -5.89
N TRP A 122 8.67 -7.29 -7.22
CA TRP A 122 9.85 -7.18 -8.07
C TRP A 122 10.61 -5.89 -7.82
N TRP A 123 9.91 -4.74 -7.79
CA TRP A 123 10.55 -3.46 -7.47
C TRP A 123 11.26 -3.51 -6.12
N GLY A 124 10.58 -3.96 -5.07
CA GLY A 124 11.15 -4.04 -3.72
C GLY A 124 12.45 -4.85 -3.68
N VAL A 125 12.45 -6.05 -4.28
CA VAL A 125 13.62 -6.93 -4.28
C VAL A 125 14.72 -6.39 -5.22
N GLN A 126 14.37 -5.89 -6.40
CA GLN A 126 15.33 -5.41 -7.38
C GLN A 126 16.01 -4.11 -6.93
N ALA A 127 15.25 -3.18 -6.37
CA ALA A 127 15.78 -1.94 -5.83
C ALA A 127 16.61 -2.18 -4.57
N ALA A 128 16.22 -3.14 -3.71
CA ALA A 128 17.07 -3.58 -2.60
C ALA A 128 18.40 -4.19 -3.08
N ALA A 129 18.38 -4.97 -4.17
CA ALA A 129 19.60 -5.49 -4.77
C ALA A 129 20.49 -4.36 -5.30
N TRP A 130 19.94 -3.33 -5.96
CA TRP A 130 20.71 -2.17 -6.41
C TRP A 130 21.28 -1.37 -5.23
N SER A 131 20.50 -1.17 -4.18
CA SER A 131 20.94 -0.51 -2.94
C SER A 131 22.09 -1.26 -2.28
N GLY A 132 22.01 -2.60 -2.19
CA GLY A 132 23.07 -3.43 -1.61
C GLY A 132 24.38 -3.42 -2.43
N HIS A 133 24.31 -3.45 -3.77
CA HIS A 133 25.53 -3.43 -4.60
C HIS A 133 26.20 -2.05 -4.63
N GLY A 134 25.42 -0.97 -4.60
CA GLY A 134 25.94 0.39 -4.62
C GLY A 134 26.21 1.00 -3.24
N ASN A 135 25.98 0.22 -2.16
CA ASN A 135 25.94 0.71 -0.78
C ASN A 135 25.11 2.00 -0.64
N VAL A 136 23.93 2.03 -1.26
CA VAL A 136 23.08 3.22 -1.35
C VAL A 136 22.02 3.19 -0.26
N LYS A 137 21.66 4.36 0.27
CA LYS A 137 20.54 4.54 1.21
C LYS A 137 19.29 3.70 0.84
N PRO A 138 18.86 2.76 1.70
CA PRO A 138 17.66 1.96 1.47
C PRO A 138 16.36 2.78 1.33
N VAL A 139 16.33 4.01 1.85
CA VAL A 139 15.13 4.85 1.80
C VAL A 139 14.66 5.17 0.36
N GLY A 140 15.57 5.16 -0.61
CA GLY A 140 15.22 5.29 -2.04
C GLY A 140 14.37 4.12 -2.56
N VAL A 141 14.54 2.92 -2.01
CA VAL A 141 13.74 1.73 -2.34
C VAL A 141 12.29 1.92 -1.92
N VAL A 142 12.10 2.40 -0.68
CA VAL A 142 10.77 2.66 -0.10
C VAL A 142 10.07 3.81 -0.82
N ALA A 143 10.80 4.88 -1.12
CA ALA A 143 10.27 5.98 -1.92
C ALA A 143 9.75 5.48 -3.28
N GLY A 144 10.50 4.63 -3.96
CA GLY A 144 10.06 4.01 -5.21
C GLY A 144 8.78 3.19 -5.08
N LEU A 145 8.62 2.41 -4.00
CA LEU A 145 7.38 1.66 -3.75
C LEU A 145 6.17 2.58 -3.60
N VAL A 146 6.33 3.70 -2.90
CA VAL A 146 5.25 4.69 -2.75
C VAL A 146 4.94 5.38 -4.06
N LEU A 147 5.95 5.73 -4.86
CA LEU A 147 5.73 6.27 -6.20
C LEU A 147 4.98 5.26 -7.11
N VAL A 148 5.33 3.97 -7.05
CA VAL A 148 4.56 2.92 -7.74
C VAL A 148 3.12 2.90 -7.25
N ALA A 149 2.87 2.95 -5.94
CA ALA A 149 1.52 2.96 -5.38
C ALA A 149 0.70 4.20 -5.81
N LEU A 150 1.31 5.39 -5.81
CA LEU A 150 0.68 6.61 -6.32
C LEU A 150 0.37 6.51 -7.82
N LEU A 151 1.29 5.95 -8.60
CA LEU A 151 1.08 5.72 -10.02
C LEU A 151 -0.10 4.77 -10.26
N LEU A 152 -0.22 3.68 -9.50
CA LEU A 152 -1.38 2.78 -9.56
C LEU A 152 -2.68 3.55 -9.27
N TYR A 153 -2.70 4.40 -8.24
CA TYR A 153 -3.86 5.21 -7.91
C TYR A 153 -4.28 6.12 -9.08
N VAL A 154 -3.34 6.87 -9.67
CA VAL A 154 -3.63 7.78 -10.78
C VAL A 154 -4.05 7.01 -12.04
N ILE A 155 -3.35 5.92 -12.37
CA ILE A 155 -3.71 5.03 -13.48
C ILE A 155 -5.13 4.48 -13.29
N GLY A 156 -5.53 4.19 -12.05
CA GLY A 156 -6.89 3.80 -11.72
C GLY A 156 -7.93 4.80 -12.23
N HIS A 157 -7.78 6.09 -11.89
CA HIS A 157 -8.66 7.17 -12.39
C HIS A 157 -8.63 7.31 -13.91
N VAL A 158 -7.47 7.11 -14.54
CA VAL A 158 -7.37 7.13 -16.01
C VAL A 158 -8.21 6.00 -16.64
N HIS A 159 -8.26 4.84 -16.02
CA HIS A 159 -9.05 3.70 -16.50
C HIS A 159 -10.56 3.87 -16.32
N GLU A 160 -11.02 4.74 -15.39
CA GLU A 160 -12.46 5.05 -15.22
C GLU A 160 -13.09 5.66 -16.48
N LYS A 161 -12.29 6.32 -17.33
CA LYS A 161 -12.77 7.00 -18.55
C LYS A 161 -13.47 6.06 -19.55
N ARG A 162 -13.05 4.79 -19.61
CA ARG A 162 -13.64 3.82 -20.55
C ARG A 162 -14.44 2.77 -19.77
N GLU A 163 -15.72 2.65 -20.12
CA GLU A 163 -16.65 1.63 -19.59
C GLU A 163 -16.02 0.23 -19.48
N GLN A 164 -15.31 -0.20 -20.53
CA GLN A 164 -14.66 -1.52 -20.60
C GLN A 164 -13.57 -1.77 -19.55
N TYR A 165 -13.01 -0.72 -18.94
CA TYR A 165 -11.89 -0.81 -18.00
C TYR A 165 -12.23 -0.37 -16.58
N LYS A 166 -13.50 -0.04 -16.30
CA LYS A 166 -13.96 0.38 -14.95
C LYS A 166 -13.60 -0.63 -13.86
N ARG A 167 -13.63 -1.93 -14.16
CA ARG A 167 -13.25 -2.96 -13.17
C ARG A 167 -11.76 -2.98 -12.86
N PHE A 168 -10.93 -2.75 -13.87
CA PHE A 168 -9.49 -2.63 -13.66
C PHE A 168 -9.16 -1.37 -12.87
N ALA A 169 -9.86 -0.25 -13.14
CA ALA A 169 -9.71 0.99 -12.39
C ALA A 169 -9.80 0.77 -10.88
N LEU A 170 -10.82 0.02 -10.43
CA LEU A 170 -10.99 -0.31 -9.01
C LEU A 170 -9.79 -1.05 -8.42
N VAL A 171 -9.26 -2.05 -9.13
CA VAL A 171 -8.08 -2.82 -8.67
C VAL A 171 -6.89 -1.89 -8.47
N TYR A 172 -6.57 -1.08 -9.48
CA TYR A 172 -5.46 -0.12 -9.44
C TYR A 172 -5.62 0.89 -8.30
N MET A 173 -6.82 1.45 -8.13
CA MET A 173 -7.10 2.40 -7.05
C MET A 173 -6.98 1.76 -5.66
N VAL A 174 -7.55 0.58 -5.45
CA VAL A 174 -7.54 -0.09 -4.15
C VAL A 174 -6.11 -0.45 -3.74
N PHE A 175 -5.32 -1.03 -4.64
CA PHE A 175 -3.91 -1.34 -4.33
C PHE A 175 -3.08 -0.08 -4.09
N GLY A 176 -3.29 0.97 -4.89
CA GLY A 176 -2.61 2.25 -4.72
C GLY A 176 -2.92 2.90 -3.37
N ILE A 177 -4.21 3.02 -3.02
CA ILE A 177 -4.65 3.58 -1.73
C ILE A 177 -4.08 2.76 -0.58
N ILE A 178 -4.34 1.45 -0.55
CA ILE A 178 -3.91 0.59 0.58
C ILE A 178 -2.39 0.68 0.78
N ALA A 179 -1.59 0.63 -0.29
CA ALA A 179 -0.14 0.70 -0.17
C ALA A 179 0.35 2.06 0.36
N VAL A 180 -0.23 3.18 -0.11
CA VAL A 180 0.09 4.53 0.41
C VAL A 180 -0.34 4.67 1.87
N THR A 181 -1.59 4.30 2.19
CA THR A 181 -2.13 4.38 3.55
C THR A 181 -1.28 3.56 4.51
N LEU A 182 -0.95 2.31 4.18
CA LEU A 182 -0.12 1.44 5.03
C LEU A 182 1.29 2.00 5.23
N THR A 183 1.90 2.58 4.20
CA THR A 183 3.25 3.15 4.32
C THR A 183 3.25 4.40 5.19
N LEU A 184 2.31 5.31 4.98
CA LEU A 184 2.14 6.50 5.81
C LEU A 184 1.79 6.12 7.26
N PHE A 185 0.95 5.11 7.44
CA PHE A 185 0.61 4.58 8.76
C PHE A 185 1.85 4.04 9.46
N PHE A 186 2.64 3.20 8.79
CA PHE A 186 3.89 2.66 9.34
C PHE A 186 4.83 3.78 9.78
N PHE A 187 5.10 4.75 8.89
CA PHE A 187 5.96 5.91 9.19
C PHE A 187 5.38 6.89 10.22
N SER A 188 4.08 6.81 10.52
CA SER A 188 3.52 7.57 11.64
C SER A 188 3.89 6.98 13.01
N THR A 189 4.31 5.71 13.09
CA THR A 189 4.64 5.00 14.35
C THR A 189 6.09 5.22 14.77
N LYS A 190 6.41 4.97 16.06
CA LYS A 190 7.79 5.02 16.55
C LYS A 190 8.73 4.12 15.74
N THR A 191 8.29 2.88 15.47
CA THR A 191 9.05 1.90 14.67
C THR A 191 9.31 2.41 13.25
N GLY A 192 8.33 3.08 12.63
CA GLY A 192 8.50 3.64 11.30
C GLY A 192 9.49 4.80 11.26
N ILE A 193 9.47 5.69 12.25
CA ILE A 193 10.44 6.79 12.36
C ILE A 193 11.86 6.27 12.60
N ASP A 194 12.00 5.19 13.36
CA ASP A 194 13.29 4.54 13.61
C ASP A 194 13.83 3.90 12.33
N ALA A 195 12.96 3.21 11.61
CA ALA A 195 13.28 2.65 10.30
C ALA A 195 13.70 3.73 9.29
N ILE A 196 13.15 4.95 9.35
CA ILE A 196 13.63 6.07 8.50
C ILE A 196 15.07 6.45 8.87
N SER A 197 15.43 6.49 10.16
CA SER A 197 16.81 6.74 10.60
C SER A 197 17.76 5.73 9.97
N GLU A 198 17.47 4.44 10.16
CA GLU A 198 18.28 3.34 9.65
C GLU A 198 18.37 3.36 8.12
N MET A 199 17.26 3.59 7.43
CA MET A 199 17.20 3.62 5.97
C MET A 199 17.81 4.88 5.36
N SER A 200 17.93 5.97 6.13
CA SER A 200 18.58 7.21 5.70
C SER A 200 20.10 7.17 5.83
N GLY A 201 20.63 6.15 6.52
CA GLY A 201 22.05 5.89 6.68
C GLY A 201 22.70 5.43 5.37
N GLY A 202 23.91 5.93 5.12
CA GLY A 202 24.75 5.53 4.00
C GLY A 202 24.89 6.54 2.85
N PRO A 203 25.65 6.20 1.81
CA PRO A 203 25.87 7.01 0.61
C PRO A 203 24.58 7.44 -0.10
N SER A 204 24.60 8.68 -0.62
CA SER A 204 23.47 9.28 -1.36
C SER A 204 22.98 8.40 -2.52
N ILE A 205 21.67 8.52 -2.84
CA ILE A 205 21.01 7.78 -3.92
C ILE A 205 21.67 7.92 -5.29
N PHE A 206 22.43 9.00 -5.50
CA PHE A 206 23.16 9.27 -6.74
C PHE A 206 24.27 8.26 -7.06
N HIS A 207 24.69 7.43 -6.10
CA HIS A 207 25.67 6.36 -6.35
C HIS A 207 25.10 5.19 -7.17
N SER A 208 23.78 5.03 -7.22
CA SER A 208 23.13 4.04 -8.09
C SER A 208 22.31 4.75 -9.17
N TRP A 209 22.89 4.83 -10.36
CA TRP A 209 22.19 5.41 -11.53
C TRP A 209 20.88 4.66 -11.83
N GLN A 210 20.79 3.35 -11.53
CA GLN A 210 19.58 2.56 -11.74
C GLN A 210 18.42 3.06 -10.85
N ILE A 211 18.69 3.34 -9.56
CA ILE A 211 17.68 3.88 -8.65
C ILE A 211 17.28 5.28 -9.09
N VAL A 212 18.24 6.16 -9.38
CA VAL A 212 17.97 7.54 -9.79
C VAL A 212 17.11 7.60 -11.04
N ILE A 213 17.51 6.89 -12.11
CA ILE A 213 16.75 6.88 -13.36
C ILE A 213 15.36 6.30 -13.15
N SER A 214 15.24 5.24 -12.37
CA SER A 214 13.93 4.62 -12.12
C SER A 214 12.99 5.53 -11.32
N LEU A 215 13.48 6.19 -10.26
CA LEU A 215 12.69 7.16 -9.51
C LEU A 215 12.30 8.36 -10.37
N PHE A 216 13.19 8.83 -11.25
CA PHE A 216 12.91 9.90 -12.18
C PHE A 216 11.81 9.52 -13.19
N ILE A 217 11.89 8.32 -13.78
CA ILE A 217 10.85 7.79 -14.68
C ILE A 217 9.50 7.69 -13.95
N LEU A 218 9.49 7.17 -12.72
CA LEU A 218 8.27 7.09 -11.91
C LEU A 218 7.68 8.47 -11.61
N ALA A 219 8.52 9.44 -11.24
CA ALA A 219 8.09 10.81 -10.99
C ALA A 219 7.48 11.46 -12.24
N LEU A 220 8.12 11.31 -13.40
CA LEU A 220 7.58 11.79 -14.68
C LEU A 220 6.28 11.09 -15.06
N ALA A 221 6.17 9.78 -14.83
CA ALA A 221 4.95 9.03 -15.10
C ALA A 221 3.79 9.50 -14.21
N ILE A 222 4.03 9.75 -12.92
CA ILE A 222 3.02 10.30 -11.99
C ILE A 222 2.62 11.70 -12.43
N LEU A 223 3.57 12.58 -12.73
CA LEU A 223 3.28 13.94 -13.17
C LEU A 223 2.45 13.95 -14.45
N GLY A 224 2.89 13.21 -15.48
CA GLY A 224 2.19 13.12 -16.77
C GLY A 224 0.80 12.52 -16.64
N SER A 225 0.64 11.44 -15.87
CA SER A 225 -0.66 10.82 -15.64
C SER A 225 -1.61 11.69 -14.80
N THR A 226 -1.08 12.42 -13.81
CA THR A 226 -1.88 13.34 -12.98
C THR A 226 -2.35 14.53 -13.79
N LEU A 227 -1.49 15.12 -14.62
CA LEU A 227 -1.85 16.20 -15.53
C LEU A 227 -2.90 15.73 -16.54
N TYR A 228 -2.72 14.56 -17.15
CA TYR A 228 -3.70 13.97 -18.05
C TYR A 228 -5.05 13.76 -17.37
N ALA A 229 -5.06 13.18 -16.16
CA ALA A 229 -6.27 12.96 -15.39
C ALA A 229 -6.97 14.27 -14.99
N GLY A 230 -6.21 15.31 -14.64
CA GLY A 230 -6.72 16.65 -14.33
C GLY A 230 -7.33 17.34 -15.55
N MET A 231 -6.64 17.34 -16.70
CA MET A 231 -7.14 17.92 -17.96
C MET A 231 -8.46 17.28 -18.41
N HIS A 232 -8.62 15.98 -18.17
CA HIS A 232 -9.84 15.25 -18.50
C HIS A 232 -10.88 15.22 -17.35
N LYS A 233 -10.67 15.96 -16.27
CA LYS A 233 -11.57 16.02 -15.09
C LYS A 233 -11.87 14.64 -14.48
N LEU A 234 -10.96 13.68 -14.62
CA LEU A 234 -11.07 12.34 -14.02
C LEU A 234 -10.66 12.37 -12.55
N LEU A 235 -9.72 13.25 -12.21
CA LEU A 235 -9.22 13.44 -10.86
C LEU A 235 -9.67 14.81 -10.33
N SER A 236 -10.16 14.86 -9.09
CA SER A 236 -10.48 16.12 -8.43
C SER A 236 -9.18 16.88 -8.11
N TRP A 237 -9.23 18.21 -8.13
CA TRP A 237 -8.06 19.03 -7.80
C TRP A 237 -7.45 18.70 -6.42
N PRO A 238 -8.23 18.50 -5.34
CA PRO A 238 -7.66 18.10 -4.05
C PRO A 238 -6.93 16.75 -4.10
N ALA A 239 -7.41 15.79 -4.90
CA ALA A 239 -6.77 14.50 -5.05
C ALA A 239 -5.50 14.58 -5.90
N ALA A 240 -5.46 15.46 -6.91
CA ALA A 240 -4.22 15.72 -7.65
C ALA A 240 -3.15 16.37 -6.75
N LEU A 241 -3.56 17.32 -5.91
CA LEU A 241 -2.67 17.97 -4.95
C LEU A 241 -2.14 16.97 -3.92
N SER A 242 -2.97 16.05 -3.41
CA SER A 242 -2.51 15.04 -2.46
C SER A 242 -1.50 14.08 -3.08
N VAL A 243 -1.73 13.63 -4.33
CA VAL A 243 -0.77 12.79 -5.06
C VAL A 243 0.59 13.49 -5.20
N ILE A 244 0.59 14.76 -5.61
CA ILE A 244 1.81 15.55 -5.77
C ILE A 244 2.49 15.77 -4.40
N ALA A 245 1.72 16.13 -3.38
CA ALA A 245 2.27 16.37 -2.03
C ALA A 245 2.92 15.11 -1.45
N ILE A 246 2.29 13.93 -1.59
CA ILE A 246 2.87 12.66 -1.11
C ILE A 246 4.09 12.28 -1.97
N ALA A 247 4.04 12.45 -3.29
CA ALA A 247 5.20 12.20 -4.15
C ALA A 247 6.39 13.10 -3.76
N CYS A 248 6.14 14.39 -3.52
CA CYS A 248 7.15 15.33 -3.03
C CYS A 248 7.69 14.95 -1.66
N LEU A 249 6.84 14.55 -0.71
CA LEU A 249 7.26 14.10 0.61
C LEU A 249 8.28 12.95 0.51
N PHE A 250 7.97 11.92 -0.26
CA PHE A 250 8.85 10.75 -0.42
C PHE A 250 10.08 11.05 -1.28
N ALA A 251 9.99 11.96 -2.25
CA ALA A 251 11.15 12.44 -2.99
C ALA A 251 12.12 13.22 -2.09
N VAL A 252 11.61 14.08 -1.21
CA VAL A 252 12.42 14.81 -0.22
C VAL A 252 13.12 13.82 0.70
N ILE A 253 12.39 12.84 1.25
CA ILE A 253 12.98 11.80 2.12
C ILE A 253 14.10 11.03 1.39
N ALA A 254 13.90 10.69 0.10
CA ALA A 254 14.91 9.98 -0.68
C ALA A 254 16.19 10.79 -0.93
N LEU A 255 16.09 12.12 -0.99
CA LEU A 255 17.19 13.02 -1.32
C LEU A 255 17.90 13.60 -0.09
N LEU A 256 17.28 13.53 1.09
CA LEU A 256 17.83 14.14 2.28
C LEU A 256 19.12 13.44 2.77
N PRO A 257 20.04 14.21 3.39
CA PRO A 257 21.19 13.65 4.09
C PRO A 257 20.72 12.81 5.29
N GLU A 258 21.64 12.01 5.84
CA GLU A 258 21.37 11.15 6.99
C GLU A 258 20.71 11.95 8.13
N GLN A 259 19.63 11.40 8.68
CA GLN A 259 18.84 12.04 9.73
C GLN A 259 18.96 11.23 11.01
N ASP A 260 19.51 11.82 12.06
CA ASP A 260 19.45 11.23 13.40
C ASP A 260 18.06 11.50 13.99
N THR A 261 17.12 10.55 13.89
CA THR A 261 15.74 10.76 14.39
C THR A 261 15.57 10.47 15.88
N PHE A 262 16.52 9.77 16.49
CA PHE A 262 16.54 9.48 17.92
C PHE A 262 17.84 9.94 18.57
N ILE A 263 17.73 10.47 19.79
CA ILE A 263 18.88 10.72 20.65
C ILE A 263 19.19 9.42 21.39
N HIS A 264 20.21 8.70 20.94
CA HIS A 264 20.72 7.54 21.66
C HIS A 264 21.56 8.04 22.85
N GLY A 265 21.02 7.90 24.07
CA GLY A 265 21.81 8.13 25.28
C GLY A 265 22.98 7.16 25.32
N GLY A 266 24.20 7.68 25.15
CA GLY A 266 25.42 6.88 25.08
C GLY A 266 25.64 6.05 26.35
N GLY A 267 25.41 4.74 26.25
CA GLY A 267 25.75 3.79 27.29
C GLY A 267 25.68 2.36 26.76
N TRP A 268 26.75 1.59 26.99
CA TRP A 268 26.87 0.17 26.60
C TRP A 268 25.79 -0.77 27.18
N TYR A 269 24.94 -0.26 28.09
CA TYR A 269 23.77 -0.94 28.67
C TYR A 269 22.41 -0.38 28.17
N GLY A 270 22.39 0.36 27.06
CA GLY A 270 21.25 1.18 26.62
C GLY A 270 20.14 0.48 25.83
N SER A 271 20.16 -0.85 25.66
CA SER A 271 19.18 -1.53 24.78
C SER A 271 17.72 -1.50 25.29
N TYR A 272 17.50 -1.04 26.54
CA TYR A 272 16.18 -0.79 27.13
C TYR A 272 15.96 0.68 27.54
N GLY A 273 16.88 1.58 27.18
CA GLY A 273 16.72 3.01 27.45
C GLY A 273 15.62 3.58 26.56
N SER A 274 14.71 4.36 27.13
CA SER A 274 13.69 5.09 26.37
C SER A 274 14.35 6.09 25.42
N SER A 275 14.63 5.69 24.17
CA SER A 275 15.14 6.58 23.13
C SER A 275 14.17 7.75 22.96
N GLN A 276 14.64 8.96 23.25
CA GLN A 276 13.87 10.18 23.04
C GLN A 276 14.02 10.61 21.59
N LEU A 277 12.95 11.15 21.00
CA LEU A 277 12.99 11.71 19.65
C LEU A 277 13.92 12.92 19.62
N SER A 278 14.78 12.98 18.62
CA SER A 278 15.54 14.19 18.32
C SER A 278 14.61 15.29 17.77
N PRO A 279 15.06 16.56 17.69
CA PRO A 279 14.27 17.61 17.06
C PRO A 279 13.85 17.28 15.62
N SER A 280 14.70 16.64 14.81
CA SER A 280 14.35 16.19 13.46
C SER A 280 13.36 15.02 13.49
N GLY A 281 13.52 14.08 14.44
CA GLY A 281 12.57 12.99 14.66
C GLY A 281 11.16 13.49 15.02
N ILE A 282 11.05 14.54 15.84
CA ILE A 282 9.78 15.19 16.17
C ILE A 282 9.13 15.78 14.91
N VAL A 283 9.91 16.46 14.07
CA VAL A 283 9.40 17.03 12.80
C VAL A 283 8.88 15.94 11.87
N TRP A 284 9.64 14.85 11.67
CA TRP A 284 9.19 13.72 10.85
C TRP A 284 7.94 13.05 11.40
N ALA A 285 7.91 12.77 12.70
CA ALA A 285 6.74 12.22 13.37
C ALA A 285 5.52 13.12 13.14
N PHE A 286 5.65 14.43 13.33
CA PHE A 286 4.57 15.37 13.07
C PHE A 286 4.10 15.34 11.61
N ILE A 287 5.03 15.40 10.64
CA ILE A 287 4.71 15.37 9.21
C ILE A 287 3.92 14.10 8.84
N PHE A 288 4.38 12.92 9.25
CA PHE A 288 3.70 11.66 8.90
C PHE A 288 2.35 11.52 9.59
N ASN A 289 2.21 11.95 10.86
CA ASN A 289 0.94 11.92 11.57
C ASN A 289 -0.09 12.85 10.92
N ILE A 290 0.32 14.05 10.48
CA ILE A 290 -0.56 14.95 9.72
C ILE A 290 -0.86 14.37 8.33
N ALA A 291 0.13 13.82 7.64
CA ALA A 291 -0.05 13.26 6.30
C ALA A 291 -1.05 12.09 6.30
N ILE A 292 -0.91 11.11 7.19
CA ILE A 292 -1.87 10.00 7.29
C ILE A 292 -3.25 10.50 7.73
N PHE A 293 -3.33 11.43 8.67
CA PHE A 293 -4.62 11.97 9.12
C PHE A 293 -5.36 12.68 7.98
N LEU A 294 -4.67 13.53 7.22
CA LEU A 294 -5.24 14.23 6.06
C LEU A 294 -5.59 13.27 4.92
N GLU A 295 -4.77 12.23 4.70
CA GLU A 295 -5.06 11.20 3.70
C GLU A 295 -6.35 10.44 4.04
N LEU A 296 -6.53 10.03 5.29
CA LEU A 296 -7.73 9.32 5.74
C LEU A 296 -8.99 10.18 5.67
N LEU A 297 -8.90 11.45 6.07
CA LEU A 297 -10.00 12.41 5.87
C LEU A 297 -10.29 12.62 4.38
N GLY A 298 -9.25 12.72 3.56
CA GLY A 298 -9.34 12.85 2.11
C GLY A 298 -10.04 11.66 1.47
N LEU A 299 -9.75 10.43 1.91
CA LEU A 299 -10.42 9.21 1.45
C LEU A 299 -11.91 9.22 1.80
N ILE A 300 -12.25 9.54 3.05
CA ILE A 300 -13.64 9.62 3.51
C ILE A 300 -14.40 10.69 2.72
N PHE A 301 -13.82 11.88 2.59
CA PHE A 301 -14.43 13.00 1.85
C PHE A 301 -14.57 12.70 0.35
N SER A 302 -13.56 12.09 -0.26
CA SER A 302 -13.63 11.61 -1.65
C SER A 302 -14.76 10.61 -1.84
N GLY A 303 -14.91 9.66 -0.90
CA GLY A 303 -16.02 8.71 -0.88
C GLY A 303 -17.38 9.40 -0.78
N TYR A 304 -17.51 10.47 0.00
CA TYR A 304 -18.74 11.27 0.06
C TYR A 304 -19.04 11.98 -1.25
N LEU A 305 -18.06 12.66 -1.83
CA LEU A 305 -18.22 13.39 -3.10
C LEU A 305 -18.59 12.46 -4.25
N ARG A 306 -17.95 11.29 -4.32
CA ARG A 306 -18.17 10.27 -5.35
C ARG A 306 -19.35 9.35 -5.06
N ARG A 307 -19.95 9.42 -3.86
CA ARG A 307 -21.01 8.52 -3.37
C ARG A 307 -20.58 7.05 -3.36
N GLU A 308 -19.31 6.80 -3.10
CA GLU A 308 -18.71 5.47 -3.09
C GLU A 308 -18.53 4.96 -1.66
N ALA A 309 -19.41 4.04 -1.25
CA ALA A 309 -19.41 3.52 0.12
C ALA A 309 -18.11 2.78 0.49
N TRP A 310 -17.43 2.17 -0.47
CA TRP A 310 -16.20 1.42 -0.22
C TRP A 310 -15.04 2.35 0.22
N LEU A 311 -14.89 3.53 -0.38
CA LEU A 311 -13.91 4.55 0.02
C LEU A 311 -14.16 5.04 1.44
N ILE A 312 -15.43 5.33 1.76
CA ILE A 312 -15.83 5.76 3.11
C ILE A 312 -15.50 4.68 4.13
N ASN A 313 -15.85 3.43 3.84
CA ASN A 313 -15.60 2.30 4.75
C ASN A 313 -14.11 2.04 4.93
N LEU A 314 -13.32 2.12 3.86
CA LEU A 314 -11.87 1.92 3.90
C LEU A 314 -11.19 3.02 4.73
N GLY A 315 -11.50 4.28 4.46
CA GLY A 315 -10.96 5.42 5.22
C GLY A 315 -11.38 5.37 6.69
N ALA A 316 -12.64 5.05 6.98
CA ALA A 316 -13.14 4.93 8.34
C ALA A 316 -12.48 3.76 9.10
N LEU A 317 -12.24 2.63 8.44
CA LEU A 317 -11.51 1.49 9.02
C LEU A 317 -10.08 1.88 9.39
N PHE A 318 -9.33 2.48 8.46
CA PHE A 318 -7.95 2.88 8.73
C PHE A 318 -7.88 4.01 9.76
N LEU A 319 -8.84 4.94 9.78
CA LEU A 319 -8.95 5.97 10.84
C LEU A 319 -9.19 5.35 12.20
N PHE A 320 -10.06 4.34 12.29
CA PHE A 320 -10.27 3.59 13.53
C PHE A 320 -8.99 2.88 14.00
N LEU A 321 -8.30 2.19 13.09
CA LEU A 321 -7.01 1.55 13.40
C LEU A 321 -5.96 2.58 13.82
N PHE A 322 -5.93 3.74 13.16
CA PHE A 322 -5.00 4.82 13.46
C PHE A 322 -5.23 5.36 14.86
N ILE A 323 -6.48 5.62 15.24
CA ILE A 323 -6.84 6.05 16.60
C ILE A 323 -6.42 4.99 17.63
N ILE A 324 -6.65 3.70 17.36
CA ILE A 324 -6.25 2.61 18.28
C ILE A 324 -4.72 2.57 18.46
N VAL A 325 -3.96 2.63 17.37
CA VAL A 325 -2.49 2.59 17.43
C VAL A 325 -1.95 3.81 18.14
N LYS A 326 -2.48 5.01 17.86
CA LYS A 326 -2.08 6.24 18.55
C LYS A 326 -2.45 6.24 20.02
N TYR A 327 -3.62 5.70 20.35
CA TYR A 327 -4.03 5.47 21.72
C TYR A 327 -3.05 4.52 22.43
N ALA A 328 -2.68 3.41 21.78
CA ALA A 328 -1.72 2.46 22.35
C ALA A 328 -0.33 3.11 22.54
N ASP A 329 0.20 3.82 21.54
CA ASP A 329 1.49 4.50 21.61
C ASP A 329 1.54 5.50 22.79
N TRP A 330 0.48 6.28 22.99
CA TRP A 330 0.43 7.31 24.03
C TRP A 330 0.10 6.70 25.41
N PHE A 331 -0.96 5.92 25.53
CA PHE A 331 -1.44 5.45 26.83
C PHE A 331 -0.60 4.31 27.43
N PHE A 332 0.03 3.44 26.62
CA PHE A 332 0.84 2.33 27.13
C PHE A 332 2.10 2.81 27.88
N THR A 333 2.56 4.02 27.56
CA THR A 333 3.76 4.61 28.17
C THR A 333 3.46 5.35 29.48
N PHE A 334 2.24 5.89 29.65
CA PHE A 334 1.95 6.86 30.72
C PHE A 334 0.95 6.40 31.80
N LEU A 335 0.25 5.28 31.63
CA LEU A 335 -0.82 4.87 32.56
C LEU A 335 -0.65 3.44 33.09
N ASP A 336 -1.12 3.23 34.33
CA ASP A 336 -1.25 1.90 34.90
C ASP A 336 -2.09 1.00 33.97
N LYS A 337 -1.62 -0.23 33.77
CA LYS A 337 -2.19 -1.20 32.82
C LYS A 337 -3.71 -1.35 32.99
N SER A 338 -4.22 -1.27 34.21
CA SER A 338 -5.65 -1.35 34.56
C SER A 338 -6.47 -0.18 33.97
N ILE A 339 -5.96 1.05 34.07
CA ILE A 339 -6.64 2.27 33.57
C ILE A 339 -6.57 2.30 32.05
N PHE A 340 -5.46 1.85 31.46
CA PHE A 340 -5.31 1.65 30.03
C PHE A 340 -6.44 0.76 29.46
N PHE A 341 -6.71 -0.39 30.07
CA PHE A 341 -7.76 -1.30 29.59
C PHE A 341 -9.17 -0.68 29.68
N ILE A 342 -9.46 0.07 30.74
CA ILE A 342 -10.75 0.75 30.90
C ILE A 342 -10.92 1.86 29.86
N GLY A 343 -9.88 2.69 29.66
CA GLY A 343 -9.90 3.77 28.68
C GLY A 343 -9.99 3.24 27.24
N ALA A 344 -9.24 2.18 26.91
CA ALA A 344 -9.30 1.52 25.62
C ALA A 344 -10.71 0.99 25.32
N GLY A 345 -11.36 0.37 26.30
CA GLY A 345 -12.74 -0.12 26.19
C GLY A 345 -13.75 1.00 25.91
N ILE A 346 -13.66 2.11 26.64
CA ILE A 346 -14.54 3.27 26.44
C ILE A 346 -14.30 3.90 25.07
N LEU A 347 -13.04 4.08 24.66
CA LEU A 347 -12.69 4.64 23.36
C LEU A 347 -13.20 3.77 22.21
N LEU A 348 -12.94 2.45 22.27
CA LEU A 348 -13.42 1.48 21.27
C LEU A 348 -14.94 1.56 21.12
N PHE A 349 -15.64 1.64 22.25
CA PHE A 349 -17.10 1.74 22.26
C PHE A 349 -17.59 3.08 21.68
N ALA A 350 -16.98 4.20 22.07
CA ALA A 350 -17.37 5.53 21.59
C ALA A 350 -17.11 5.71 20.09
N VAL A 351 -15.93 5.32 19.62
CA VAL A 351 -15.57 5.41 18.21
C VAL A 351 -16.44 4.44 17.39
N GLY A 352 -16.61 3.20 17.85
CA GLY A 352 -17.48 2.22 17.19
C GLY A 352 -18.93 2.70 17.10
N TRP A 353 -19.46 3.31 18.16
CA TRP A 353 -20.78 3.95 18.15
C TRP A 353 -20.84 5.06 17.11
N PHE A 354 -19.90 6.01 17.15
CA PHE A 354 -19.93 7.18 16.27
C PHE A 354 -19.83 6.78 14.80
N MET A 355 -18.95 5.83 14.48
CA MET A 355 -18.83 5.26 13.13
C MET A 355 -20.13 4.60 12.67
N GLU A 356 -20.77 3.80 13.51
CA GLU A 356 -22.03 3.14 13.15
C GLU A 356 -23.19 4.14 12.99
N ARG A 357 -23.21 5.19 13.81
CA ARG A 357 -24.22 6.27 13.70
C ARG A 357 -24.02 7.07 12.42
N GLY A 358 -22.78 7.43 12.10
CA GLY A 358 -22.42 8.08 10.83
C GLY A 358 -22.81 7.23 9.63
N ARG A 359 -22.45 5.93 9.64
CA ARG A 359 -22.83 4.98 8.59
C ARG A 359 -24.34 4.91 8.39
N LYS A 360 -25.12 4.76 9.48
CA LYS A 360 -26.59 4.67 9.42
C LYS A 360 -27.21 5.93 8.81
N TYR A 361 -26.74 7.10 9.22
CA TYR A 361 -27.22 8.38 8.68
C TYR A 361 -26.98 8.46 7.17
N VAL A 362 -25.75 8.17 6.73
CA VAL A 362 -25.33 8.28 5.33
C VAL A 362 -26.06 7.29 4.43
N VAL A 363 -26.14 6.02 4.85
CA VAL A 363 -26.87 4.99 4.10
C VAL A 363 -28.36 5.33 4.00
N SER A 364 -28.94 5.95 5.02
CA SER A 364 -30.34 6.38 4.99
C SER A 364 -30.58 7.56 4.04
N THR A 365 -29.66 8.51 3.96
CA THR A 365 -29.73 9.65 3.04
C THR A 365 -29.59 9.21 1.59
N ILE A 366 -28.66 8.31 1.28
CA ILE A 366 -28.51 7.74 -0.06
C ILE A 366 -29.76 6.95 -0.47
N LYS A 367 -30.41 6.24 0.48
CA LYS A 367 -31.67 5.53 0.21
C LYS A 367 -32.84 6.46 -0.11
N ARG A 368 -32.99 7.57 0.62
CA ARG A 368 -34.12 8.51 0.42
C ARG A 368 -34.07 9.29 -0.88
N HIS A 369 -32.90 9.38 -1.51
CA HIS A 369 -32.71 10.16 -2.73
C HIS A 369 -32.75 9.30 -4.01
N ASN A 370 -32.69 7.97 -3.87
CA ASN A 370 -32.78 6.99 -4.96
C ASN A 370 -34.14 6.24 -4.96
N ALA A 371 -35.03 6.55 -4.01
CA ALA A 371 -36.43 6.17 -4.01
C ALA A 371 -37.23 7.40 -4.46
#